data_AF-A0A328DSF2-F1
#
_entry.id   AF-A0A328DSF2-F1
#
_cell.length_a   1.000
_cell.length_b   1.000
_cell.length_c   1.000
_cell.angle_alpha   90.00
_cell.angle_beta   90.00
_cell.angle_gamma   90.00
#
_symmetry.space_group_name_H-M   'P 1'
#
loop_
_entity.id
_entity.type
_entity.pdbx_description
1 polymer ?
#
loop_
_entity_poly.entity_id
_entity_poly.type
_entity_poly.pdbx_seq_one_letter_code
_entity_poly.pdbx_strand_id
1 'polypeptide(L)'
;MGDLWMQDGRSWFYNKAEANLPMILADKGYDVWISNTRGTEYSRRHQYLDPNAREFWYWTWDHLAKYDLPVLIDLVFKTTGQKVHFVGHALGSLLCLAALAEGNVGVDKVSAAIRHFAESGMQSTSIRNLKHLSQNVRHGTLEKYDYGNAEVNMQHYGGRKPPLYDLSRIPKNLPVFISYGGADEMADAADVKVLLGELKPALNPDMLRVQYVPNYAHYDFIMGLNANHLVYTQLIAFLDPLK
;
A
#
# COMPACT_ATOMS: atom_id res chain seq x y z
N MET A 1 17.74 -18.24 -11.17
CA MET A 1 16.55 -19.01 -11.60
C MET A 1 15.52 -18.90 -10.49
N GLY A 2 14.41 -18.21 -10.76
CA GLY A 2 13.35 -17.91 -9.79
C GLY A 2 13.08 -16.40 -9.68
N ASP A 3 12.53 -15.80 -10.74
CA ASP A 3 12.01 -14.43 -10.72
C ASP A 3 10.55 -14.48 -10.27
N LEU A 4 10.19 -13.73 -9.22
CA LEU A 4 8.86 -13.75 -8.58
C LEU A 4 8.46 -12.31 -8.12
N TRP A 5 7.16 -11.98 -8.12
CA TRP A 5 6.58 -10.72 -8.66
C TRP A 5 5.78 -9.80 -7.68
N MET A 6 5.73 -8.47 -7.91
CA MET A 6 4.82 -7.48 -7.25
C MET A 6 4.67 -6.13 -8.02
N GLN A 7 3.62 -5.36 -7.71
CA GLN A 7 3.01 -4.20 -8.38
C GLN A 7 3.89 -2.98 -8.80
N ASP A 8 3.41 -2.27 -9.84
CA ASP A 8 4.00 -1.05 -10.42
C ASP A 8 2.92 -0.09 -10.94
N GLY A 9 3.26 1.18 -11.12
CA GLY A 9 2.35 2.23 -11.55
C GLY A 9 1.63 1.99 -12.88
N ARG A 10 2.18 1.13 -13.76
CA ARG A 10 1.52 0.73 -15.01
C ARG A 10 0.18 0.01 -14.81
N SER A 11 -0.01 -0.63 -13.65
CA SER A 11 -1.21 -1.40 -13.33
C SER A 11 -2.49 -0.58 -13.45
N TRP A 12 -2.41 0.70 -13.09
CA TRP A 12 -3.52 1.64 -13.09
C TRP A 12 -4.04 2.02 -14.49
N PHE A 13 -3.39 1.53 -15.56
CA PHE A 13 -3.67 1.89 -16.95
C PHE A 13 -4.08 0.69 -17.83
N TYR A 14 -4.52 -0.43 -17.25
CA TYR A 14 -4.92 -1.59 -18.02
C TYR A 14 -6.28 -1.45 -18.73
N ASN A 15 -7.15 -0.55 -18.27
CA ASN A 15 -8.43 -0.28 -18.92
C ASN A 15 -8.34 0.90 -19.89
N LYS A 16 -9.47 1.23 -20.52
CA LYS A 16 -9.63 2.49 -21.26
C LYS A 16 -9.63 3.69 -20.30
N ALA A 17 -9.36 4.88 -20.81
CA ALA A 17 -9.25 6.10 -20.01
C ALA A 17 -10.47 6.34 -19.11
N GLU A 18 -11.68 6.05 -19.59
CA GLU A 18 -12.94 6.27 -18.86
C GLU A 18 -13.17 5.28 -17.71
N ALA A 19 -12.33 4.24 -17.63
CA ALA A 19 -12.36 3.19 -16.62
C ALA A 19 -11.04 3.07 -15.83
N ASN A 20 -10.07 3.96 -16.06
CA ASN A 20 -8.82 4.02 -15.30
C ASN A 20 -8.92 5.11 -14.23
N LEU A 21 -8.73 4.75 -12.96
CA LEU A 21 -8.79 5.70 -11.85
C LEU A 21 -7.90 6.94 -12.04
N PRO A 22 -6.62 6.84 -12.46
CA PRO A 22 -5.78 8.02 -12.69
C PRO A 22 -6.36 9.01 -13.69
N MET A 23 -6.92 8.51 -14.78
CA MET A 23 -7.47 9.36 -15.85
C MET A 23 -8.76 10.03 -15.38
N ILE A 24 -9.63 9.29 -14.68
CA ILE A 24 -10.85 9.84 -14.08
C ILE A 24 -10.53 10.94 -13.05
N LEU A 25 -9.48 10.75 -12.23
CA LEU A 25 -9.03 11.76 -11.28
C LEU A 25 -8.44 12.98 -12.00
N ALA A 26 -7.64 12.79 -13.04
CA ALA A 26 -7.10 13.89 -13.84
C ALA A 26 -8.21 14.72 -14.49
N ASP A 27 -9.23 14.08 -15.08
CA ASP A 27 -10.40 14.75 -15.68
C ASP A 27 -11.23 15.52 -14.63
N LYS A 28 -11.15 15.10 -13.36
CA LYS A 28 -11.75 15.80 -12.21
C LYS A 28 -10.86 16.88 -11.61
N GLY A 29 -9.73 17.20 -12.25
CA GLY A 29 -8.83 18.27 -11.83
C GLY A 29 -7.92 17.92 -10.65
N TYR A 30 -7.68 16.62 -10.39
CA TYR A 30 -6.59 16.22 -9.49
C TYR A 30 -5.25 16.26 -10.23
N ASP A 31 -4.19 16.65 -9.52
CA ASP A 31 -2.81 16.45 -9.97
C ASP A 31 -2.38 15.03 -9.62
N VAL A 32 -2.25 14.15 -10.63
CA VAL A 32 -2.11 12.71 -10.43
C VAL A 32 -0.66 12.27 -10.59
N TRP A 33 -0.09 11.72 -9.52
CA TRP A 33 1.27 11.19 -9.48
C TRP A 33 1.25 9.66 -9.40
N ILE A 34 1.95 9.00 -10.33
CA ILE A 34 2.05 7.55 -10.38
C ILE A 34 3.46 7.13 -9.97
N SER A 35 3.56 6.25 -8.98
CA SER A 35 4.83 5.83 -8.38
C SER A 35 5.18 4.38 -8.69
N ASN A 36 6.48 4.09 -8.70
CA ASN A 36 7.05 2.77 -8.96
C ASN A 36 8.01 2.42 -7.81
N THR A 37 7.88 1.21 -7.26
CA THR A 37 8.67 0.76 -6.09
C THR A 37 10.02 0.19 -6.52
N ARG A 38 11.04 0.21 -5.63
CA ARG A 38 12.35 -0.37 -5.97
C ARG A 38 12.22 -1.81 -6.49
N GLY A 39 13.01 -2.15 -7.50
CA GLY A 39 13.02 -3.48 -8.12
C GLY A 39 12.09 -3.63 -9.33
N THR A 40 11.08 -2.78 -9.48
CA THR A 40 10.20 -2.80 -10.66
C THR A 40 10.95 -2.34 -11.92
N GLU A 41 10.37 -2.54 -13.12
CA GLU A 41 11.00 -2.22 -14.41
C GLU A 41 11.52 -0.78 -14.44
N TYR A 42 10.74 0.15 -13.91
CA TYR A 42 11.02 1.58 -13.93
C TYR A 42 11.86 2.06 -12.73
N SER A 43 12.13 1.19 -11.75
CA SER A 43 12.82 1.51 -10.49
C SER A 43 13.90 0.48 -10.15
N ARG A 44 14.64 0.00 -11.17
CA ARG A 44 15.67 -1.04 -11.05
C ARG A 44 17.12 -0.52 -11.08
N ARG A 45 17.39 0.64 -10.49
CA ARG A 45 18.76 1.19 -10.39
C ARG A 45 19.11 1.47 -8.93
N HIS A 46 20.39 1.39 -8.62
CA HIS A 46 20.94 1.72 -7.31
C HIS A 46 22.28 2.46 -7.49
N GLN A 47 22.61 3.36 -6.57
CA GLN A 47 23.83 4.17 -6.66
C GLN A 47 25.10 3.29 -6.60
N TYR A 48 25.05 2.16 -5.88
CA TYR A 48 26.21 1.33 -5.56
C TYR A 48 26.08 -0.15 -5.94
N LEU A 49 24.86 -0.66 -6.19
CA LEU A 49 24.61 -2.10 -6.32
C LEU A 49 24.14 -2.42 -7.73
N ASP A 50 24.66 -3.51 -8.28
CA ASP A 50 24.21 -4.06 -9.56
C ASP A 50 22.88 -4.80 -9.38
N PRO A 51 21.84 -4.55 -10.20
CA PRO A 51 20.59 -5.31 -10.19
C PRO A 51 20.70 -6.83 -10.39
N ASN A 52 21.85 -7.32 -10.84
CA ASN A 52 22.16 -8.76 -10.94
C ASN A 52 22.79 -9.32 -9.65
N ALA A 53 23.25 -8.45 -8.75
CA ALA A 53 23.80 -8.85 -7.46
C ALA A 53 22.68 -9.21 -6.48
N ARG A 54 22.93 -10.18 -5.60
CA ARG A 54 21.94 -10.65 -4.62
C ARG A 54 21.60 -9.55 -3.60
N GLU A 55 22.59 -8.74 -3.25
CA GLU A 55 22.52 -7.65 -2.29
C GLU A 55 21.53 -6.57 -2.73
N PHE A 56 21.39 -6.34 -4.04
CA PHE A 56 20.40 -5.41 -4.60
C PHE A 56 18.97 -5.81 -4.19
N TRP A 57 18.70 -7.11 -4.07
CA TRP A 57 17.39 -7.66 -3.72
C TRP A 57 17.23 -7.92 -2.22
N TYR A 58 18.13 -7.41 -1.37
CA TYR A 58 18.11 -7.63 0.07
C TYR A 58 17.16 -6.66 0.81
N TRP A 59 15.88 -6.63 0.44
CA TRP A 59 14.87 -5.73 1.01
C TRP A 59 13.50 -6.42 1.12
N THR A 60 12.57 -5.84 1.88
CA THR A 60 11.17 -6.28 2.07
C THR A 60 10.24 -5.09 1.98
N TRP A 61 8.93 -5.28 2.08
CA TRP A 61 7.98 -4.18 2.17
C TRP A 61 8.20 -3.26 3.39
N ASP A 62 8.88 -3.73 4.45
CA ASP A 62 9.34 -2.85 5.54
C ASP A 62 10.23 -1.72 5.02
N HIS A 63 11.10 -2.04 4.06
CA HIS A 63 12.01 -1.06 3.46
C HIS A 63 11.24 -0.09 2.57
N LEU A 64 10.22 -0.57 1.85
CA LEU A 64 9.35 0.28 1.05
C LEU A 64 8.56 1.27 1.93
N ALA A 65 8.03 0.81 3.05
CA ALA A 65 7.30 1.65 4.00
C ALA A 65 8.23 2.64 4.74
N LYS A 66 9.47 2.22 5.01
CA LYS A 66 10.46 3.03 5.75
C LYS A 66 11.21 4.03 4.89
N TYR A 67 11.47 3.73 3.61
CA TYR A 67 12.35 4.52 2.76
C TYR A 67 11.64 5.04 1.50
N ASP A 68 11.01 4.17 0.71
CA ASP A 68 10.48 4.54 -0.61
C ASP A 68 9.28 5.47 -0.46
N LEU A 69 8.26 5.06 0.30
CA LEU A 69 7.02 5.80 0.43
C LEU A 69 7.22 7.21 1.04
N PRO A 70 8.00 7.38 2.14
CA PRO A 70 8.30 8.71 2.66
C PRO A 70 8.97 9.64 1.66
N VAL A 71 9.95 9.13 0.89
CA VAL A 71 10.66 9.93 -0.12
C VAL A 71 9.73 10.33 -1.25
N LEU A 72 8.84 9.43 -1.69
CA LEU A 72 7.85 9.72 -2.73
C LEU A 72 6.86 10.80 -2.27
N ILE A 73 6.29 10.68 -1.07
CA ILE A 73 5.35 11.67 -0.52
C ILE A 73 6.04 13.02 -0.33
N ASP A 74 7.28 13.02 0.19
CA ASP A 74 8.06 14.24 0.39
C ASP A 74 8.40 14.93 -0.94
N LEU A 75 8.72 14.16 -1.98
CA LEU A 75 8.96 14.69 -3.33
C LEU A 75 7.71 15.39 -3.88
N VAL A 76 6.54 14.73 -3.82
CA VAL A 76 5.28 15.32 -4.32
C VAL A 76 4.94 16.55 -3.52
N PHE A 77 4.96 16.47 -2.19
CA PHE A 77 4.65 17.59 -1.30
C PHE A 77 5.57 18.80 -1.56
N LYS A 78 6.87 18.59 -1.71
CA LYS A 78 7.83 19.67 -2.02
C LYS A 78 7.65 20.26 -3.41
N THR A 79 7.18 19.46 -4.36
CA THR A 79 6.99 19.90 -5.75
C THR A 79 5.71 20.70 -5.91
N THR A 80 4.62 20.26 -5.27
CA THR A 80 3.28 20.85 -5.45
C THR A 80 2.90 21.84 -4.36
N GLY A 81 3.53 21.77 -3.18
CA GLY A 81 3.13 22.50 -1.98
C GLY A 81 1.84 21.99 -1.34
N GLN A 82 1.27 20.87 -1.84
CA GLN A 82 -0.01 20.34 -1.41
C GLN A 82 0.15 19.01 -0.66
N LYS A 83 -0.78 18.75 0.27
CA LYS A 83 -0.88 17.45 0.93
C LYS A 83 -1.30 16.38 -0.09
N VAL A 84 -0.75 15.19 0.09
CA VAL A 84 -0.97 14.06 -0.81
C VAL A 84 -2.17 13.25 -0.37
N HIS A 85 -3.10 12.99 -1.29
CA HIS A 85 -4.06 11.89 -1.15
C HIS A 85 -3.38 10.60 -1.63
N PHE A 86 -3.09 9.68 -0.72
CA PHE A 86 -2.43 8.43 -1.08
C PHE A 86 -3.48 7.36 -1.42
N VAL A 87 -3.42 6.81 -2.63
CA VAL A 87 -4.24 5.66 -3.06
C VAL A 87 -3.34 4.45 -3.21
N GLY A 88 -3.52 3.47 -2.32
CA GLY A 88 -2.79 2.21 -2.29
C GLY A 88 -3.64 1.04 -2.76
N HIS A 89 -3.00 0.05 -3.36
CA HIS A 89 -3.61 -1.18 -3.83
C HIS A 89 -2.78 -2.40 -3.38
N ALA A 90 -3.41 -3.39 -2.72
CA ALA A 90 -2.78 -4.48 -1.96
C ALA A 90 -1.54 -4.05 -1.18
N LEU A 91 -0.32 -4.37 -1.64
CA LEU A 91 0.90 -3.99 -0.95
C LEU A 91 0.94 -2.49 -0.68
N GLY A 92 0.54 -1.64 -1.63
CA GLY A 92 0.50 -0.19 -1.43
C GLY A 92 -0.33 0.23 -0.21
N SER A 93 -1.43 -0.49 0.06
CA SER A 93 -2.29 -0.26 1.24
C SER A 93 -1.56 -0.60 2.54
N LEU A 94 -0.77 -1.68 2.54
CA LEU A 94 0.06 -2.09 3.67
C LEU A 94 1.22 -1.12 3.92
N LEU A 95 1.90 -0.66 2.86
CA LEU A 95 2.98 0.31 2.95
C LEU A 95 2.54 1.60 3.65
N CYS A 96 1.38 2.13 3.25
CA CYS A 96 0.84 3.34 3.83
C CYS A 96 0.52 3.17 5.33
N LEU A 97 -0.10 2.05 5.71
CA LEU A 97 -0.42 1.73 7.10
C LEU A 97 0.87 1.71 7.94
N ALA A 98 1.84 0.93 7.50
CA ALA A 98 3.11 0.74 8.19
C ALA A 98 3.90 2.03 8.30
N ALA A 99 3.96 2.81 7.22
CA ALA A 99 4.68 4.08 7.21
C ALA A 99 4.04 5.12 8.15
N LEU A 100 2.70 5.16 8.22
CA LEU A 100 1.97 6.03 9.16
C LEU A 100 2.14 5.56 10.61
N ALA A 101 2.01 4.26 10.88
CA ALA A 101 2.15 3.69 12.22
C ALA A 101 3.58 3.89 12.79
N GLU A 102 4.59 3.83 11.93
CA GLU A 102 5.99 4.08 12.31
C GLU A 102 6.36 5.57 12.33
N GLY A 103 5.45 6.47 11.92
CA GLY A 103 5.71 7.90 11.84
C GLY A 103 6.72 8.29 10.74
N ASN A 104 6.96 7.41 9.77
CA ASN A 104 7.84 7.68 8.63
C ASN A 104 7.23 8.66 7.63
N VAL A 105 5.90 8.83 7.66
CA VAL A 105 5.16 9.80 6.85
C VAL A 105 4.48 10.80 7.76
N GLY A 106 4.80 12.09 7.59
CA GLY A 106 4.19 13.17 8.34
C GLY A 106 2.73 13.42 7.92
N VAL A 107 1.83 13.59 8.89
CA VAL A 107 0.42 13.97 8.65
C VAL A 107 0.23 15.39 8.14
N ASP A 108 1.26 16.22 8.25
CA ASP A 108 1.36 17.49 7.57
C ASP A 108 1.48 17.32 6.04
N LYS A 109 1.83 16.12 5.55
CA LYS A 109 2.05 15.82 4.13
C LYS A 109 1.01 14.90 3.49
N VAL A 110 0.15 14.25 4.28
CA VAL A 110 -0.91 13.35 3.79
C VAL A 110 -2.28 13.83 4.27
N SER A 111 -3.22 13.99 3.33
CA SER A 111 -4.60 14.44 3.59
C SER A 111 -5.60 13.29 3.64
N ALA A 112 -5.32 12.16 3.01
CA ALA A 112 -6.13 10.94 3.08
C ALA A 112 -5.31 9.69 2.72
N ALA A 113 -5.68 8.54 3.28
CA ALA A 113 -5.17 7.23 2.89
C ALA A 113 -6.31 6.35 2.38
N ILE A 114 -6.25 5.96 1.11
CA ILE A 114 -7.24 5.10 0.45
C ILE A 114 -6.62 3.74 0.19
N ARG A 115 -7.39 2.70 0.50
CA ARG A 115 -7.00 1.31 0.34
C ARG A 115 -7.94 0.59 -0.59
N HIS A 116 -7.36 0.09 -1.65
CA HIS A 116 -7.88 -1.02 -2.43
C HIS A 116 -7.00 -2.24 -2.16
N PHE A 117 -7.53 -3.44 -2.27
CA PHE A 117 -6.74 -4.66 -2.16
C PHE A 117 -6.71 -5.33 -3.53
N ALA A 118 -5.64 -5.12 -4.31
CA ALA A 118 -5.22 -6.09 -5.33
C ALA A 118 -3.77 -6.02 -5.80
N GLU A 119 -3.28 -6.97 -6.61
CA GLU A 119 -1.93 -6.99 -7.17
C GLU A 119 -1.88 -7.37 -8.67
N SER A 120 -1.88 -6.51 -9.70
CA SER A 120 -1.43 -6.95 -11.07
C SER A 120 -0.57 -5.94 -11.77
N GLY A 121 0.23 -6.48 -12.69
CA GLY A 121 1.35 -5.87 -13.36
C GLY A 121 2.60 -6.57 -12.90
N MET A 122 2.94 -7.67 -13.59
CA MET A 122 4.09 -8.51 -13.27
C MET A 122 5.37 -7.66 -13.34
N GLN A 123 5.88 -7.24 -12.19
CA GLN A 123 7.17 -6.57 -12.09
C GLN A 123 7.99 -7.21 -10.97
N SER A 124 9.31 -7.12 -11.08
CA SER A 124 10.21 -7.86 -10.20
C SER A 124 10.13 -7.32 -8.76
N THR A 125 10.04 -8.22 -7.78
CA THR A 125 10.19 -7.93 -6.35
C THR A 125 11.31 -8.80 -5.76
N SER A 126 11.74 -8.53 -4.53
CA SER A 126 12.65 -9.44 -3.83
C SER A 126 11.95 -10.71 -3.33
N ILE A 127 12.69 -11.83 -3.29
CA ILE A 127 12.26 -13.09 -2.64
C ILE A 127 11.94 -12.86 -1.15
N ARG A 128 12.67 -11.93 -0.51
CA ARG A 128 12.44 -11.57 0.89
C ARG A 128 11.10 -10.90 1.12
N ASN A 129 10.66 -10.06 0.18
CA ASN A 129 9.37 -9.40 0.26
C ASN A 129 8.23 -10.44 0.24
N LEU A 130 8.32 -11.44 -0.64
CA LEU A 130 7.35 -12.54 -0.70
C LEU A 130 7.38 -13.40 0.57
N LYS A 131 8.57 -13.72 1.07
CA LYS A 131 8.71 -14.42 2.35
C LYS A 131 8.07 -13.62 3.49
N HIS A 132 8.22 -12.29 3.46
CA HIS A 132 7.62 -11.43 4.48
C HIS A 132 6.08 -11.48 4.43
N LEU A 133 5.47 -11.31 3.26
CA LEU A 133 4.02 -11.47 3.11
C LEU A 133 3.54 -12.84 3.58
N SER A 134 4.28 -13.91 3.23
CA SER A 134 3.95 -15.25 3.71
C SER A 134 4.04 -15.40 5.23
N GLN A 135 4.90 -14.64 5.92
CA GLN A 135 4.96 -14.64 7.38
C GLN A 135 3.72 -13.97 7.96
N ASN A 136 3.35 -12.80 7.45
CA ASN A 136 2.16 -12.08 7.92
C ASN A 136 0.88 -12.91 7.71
N VAL A 137 0.72 -13.55 6.55
CA VAL A 137 -0.44 -14.43 6.27
C VAL A 137 -0.48 -15.64 7.21
N ARG A 138 0.66 -16.30 7.45
CA ARG A 138 0.70 -17.48 8.33
C ARG A 138 0.47 -17.15 9.80
N HIS A 139 0.91 -15.98 10.24
CA HIS A 139 0.76 -15.55 11.62
C HIS A 139 -0.56 -14.81 11.87
N GLY A 140 -1.22 -14.31 10.81
CA GLY A 140 -2.39 -13.45 10.93
C GLY A 140 -2.06 -12.11 11.59
N THR A 141 -0.82 -11.62 11.43
CA THR A 141 -0.31 -10.42 12.09
C THR A 141 0.36 -9.46 11.11
N LEU A 142 0.18 -8.16 11.35
CA LEU A 142 1.02 -7.13 10.73
C LEU A 142 2.26 -6.91 11.60
N GLU A 143 3.32 -7.66 11.32
CA GLU A 143 4.62 -7.58 11.99
C GLU A 143 5.74 -7.29 11.00
N LYS A 144 6.90 -6.84 11.51
CA LYS A 144 8.12 -6.67 10.72
C LYS A 144 8.70 -8.03 10.28
N TYR A 145 9.63 -8.01 9.33
CA TYR A 145 10.17 -9.24 8.75
C TYR A 145 10.88 -10.13 9.77
N ASP A 146 10.46 -11.38 9.90
CA ASP A 146 11.17 -12.37 10.70
C ASP A 146 12.36 -12.93 9.91
N TYR A 147 13.57 -12.69 10.40
CA TYR A 147 14.78 -13.22 9.77
C TYR A 147 14.92 -14.74 9.93
N GLY A 148 14.07 -15.38 10.75
CA GLY A 148 14.10 -16.81 11.07
C GLY A 148 15.22 -17.19 12.04
N ASN A 149 15.86 -16.18 12.63
CA ASN A 149 16.92 -16.33 13.63
C ASN A 149 16.75 -15.26 14.70
N ALA A 150 16.67 -15.67 15.96
CA ALA A 150 16.37 -14.79 17.09
C ALA A 150 17.45 -13.75 17.35
N GLU A 151 18.72 -14.11 17.14
CA GLU A 151 19.86 -13.20 17.33
C GLU A 151 19.94 -12.18 16.18
N VAL A 152 19.58 -12.57 14.95
CA VAL A 152 19.44 -11.64 13.84
C VAL A 152 18.27 -10.68 14.08
N ASN A 153 17.11 -11.18 14.53
CA ASN A 153 16.00 -10.32 14.94
C ASN A 153 16.42 -9.34 16.06
N MET A 154 17.20 -9.80 17.03
CA MET A 154 17.73 -8.96 18.10
C MET A 154 18.60 -7.81 17.54
N GLN A 155 19.47 -8.10 16.56
CA GLN A 155 20.29 -7.09 15.92
C GLN A 155 19.46 -6.06 15.14
N HIS A 156 18.36 -6.47 14.51
CA HIS A 156 17.52 -5.59 13.72
C HIS A 156 16.49 -4.79 14.54
N TYR A 157 15.95 -5.38 15.60
CA TYR A 157 14.77 -4.85 16.31
C TYR A 157 15.00 -4.60 17.80
N GLY A 158 16.14 -5.02 18.37
CA GLY A 158 16.35 -5.01 19.82
C GLY A 158 15.50 -6.05 20.56
N GLY A 159 14.89 -7.01 19.85
CA GLY A 159 14.07 -8.07 20.41
C GLY A 159 14.19 -9.36 19.59
N ARG A 160 13.97 -10.52 20.22
CA ARG A 160 14.13 -11.84 19.58
C ARG A 160 13.04 -12.17 18.56
N LYS A 161 11.91 -11.47 18.62
CA LYS A 161 10.78 -11.57 17.69
C LYS A 161 10.61 -10.24 16.95
N PRO A 162 10.15 -10.25 15.70
CA PRO A 162 9.77 -9.02 15.04
C PRO A 162 8.64 -8.31 15.82
N PRO A 163 8.71 -6.98 15.98
CA PRO A 163 7.62 -6.23 16.59
C PRO A 163 6.42 -6.11 15.64
N LEU A 164 5.24 -5.97 16.23
CA LEU A 164 4.00 -5.63 15.52
C LEU A 164 4.02 -4.16 15.09
N TYR A 165 3.34 -3.87 13.98
CA TYR A 165 3.01 -2.50 13.61
C TYR A 165 1.90 -1.96 14.52
N ASP A 166 2.22 -0.91 15.28
CA ASP A 166 1.31 -0.31 16.24
C ASP A 166 0.35 0.66 15.54
N LEU A 167 -0.80 0.15 15.09
CA LEU A 167 -1.79 0.93 14.35
C LEU A 167 -2.41 2.05 15.20
N SER A 168 -2.31 2.00 16.53
CA SER A 168 -2.79 3.07 17.42
C SER A 168 -2.03 4.39 17.26
N ARG A 169 -0.84 4.33 16.64
CA ARG A 169 -0.02 5.50 16.31
C ARG A 169 -0.49 6.24 15.06
N ILE A 170 -1.36 5.62 14.25
CA ILE A 170 -1.95 6.30 13.10
C ILE A 170 -2.79 7.47 13.62
N PRO A 171 -2.60 8.69 13.09
CA PRO A 171 -3.29 9.85 13.65
C PRO A 171 -4.80 9.74 13.51
N LYS A 172 -5.50 9.91 14.64
CA LYS A 172 -6.94 9.66 14.77
C LYS A 172 -7.82 10.44 13.81
N ASN A 173 -7.33 11.60 13.36
CA ASN A 173 -8.01 12.53 12.46
C ASN A 173 -7.61 12.37 10.99
N LEU A 174 -6.82 11.35 10.64
CA LEU A 174 -6.48 11.07 9.25
C LEU A 174 -7.67 10.36 8.58
N PRO A 175 -8.26 10.93 7.52
CA PRO A 175 -9.28 10.25 6.75
C PRO A 175 -8.72 8.98 6.09
N VAL A 176 -9.39 7.85 6.31
CA VAL A 176 -9.07 6.54 5.73
C VAL A 176 -10.28 5.97 5.02
N PHE A 177 -10.09 5.55 3.78
CA PHE A 177 -11.09 4.80 3.01
C PHE A 177 -10.57 3.39 2.75
N ILE A 178 -11.39 2.37 3.00
CA ILE A 178 -11.07 0.97 2.76
C ILE A 178 -12.14 0.36 1.87
N SER A 179 -11.75 -0.18 0.72
CA SER A 179 -12.63 -0.96 -0.14
C SER A 179 -12.09 -2.38 -0.29
N TYR A 180 -12.93 -3.38 -0.07
CA TYR A 180 -12.56 -4.81 -0.14
C TYR A 180 -13.66 -5.67 -0.76
N GLY A 181 -13.25 -6.79 -1.36
CA GLY A 181 -14.08 -7.68 -2.17
C GLY A 181 -14.56 -8.92 -1.41
N GLY A 182 -15.72 -9.46 -1.78
CA GLY A 182 -16.22 -10.72 -1.21
C GLY A 182 -15.69 -11.98 -1.91
N ALA A 183 -15.20 -11.83 -3.14
CA ALA A 183 -14.55 -12.89 -3.91
C ALA A 183 -13.03 -12.73 -3.95
N ASP A 184 -12.48 -11.90 -3.06
CA ASP A 184 -11.04 -11.67 -2.94
C ASP A 184 -10.39 -12.80 -2.15
N GLU A 185 -9.56 -13.61 -2.81
CA GLU A 185 -8.84 -14.73 -2.20
C GLU A 185 -7.49 -14.32 -1.59
N MET A 186 -6.99 -13.11 -1.88
CA MET A 186 -5.68 -12.64 -1.44
C MET A 186 -5.77 -11.66 -0.27
N ALA A 187 -6.81 -10.81 -0.26
CA ALA A 187 -7.20 -10.01 0.91
C ALA A 187 -8.59 -10.45 1.34
N ASP A 188 -8.67 -11.66 1.89
CA ASP A 188 -9.95 -12.26 2.21
C ASP A 188 -10.75 -11.43 3.22
N ALA A 189 -12.06 -11.54 3.13
CA ALA A 189 -12.96 -10.73 3.93
C ALA A 189 -12.84 -11.00 5.45
N ALA A 190 -12.28 -12.13 5.90
CA ALA A 190 -12.03 -12.39 7.32
C ALA A 190 -10.79 -11.63 7.79
N ASP A 191 -9.69 -11.68 7.05
CA ASP A 191 -8.47 -10.91 7.35
C ASP A 191 -8.73 -9.40 7.34
N VAL A 192 -9.51 -8.89 6.38
CA VAL A 192 -9.91 -7.47 6.37
C VAL A 192 -10.76 -7.13 7.60
N LYS A 193 -11.61 -8.03 8.10
CA LYS A 193 -12.37 -7.80 9.34
C LYS A 193 -11.47 -7.75 10.57
N VAL A 194 -10.41 -8.57 10.63
CA VAL A 194 -9.40 -8.50 11.70
C VAL A 194 -8.72 -7.14 11.68
N LEU A 195 -8.24 -6.70 10.51
CA LEU A 195 -7.64 -5.37 10.33
C LEU A 195 -8.60 -4.25 10.75
N LEU A 196 -9.88 -4.32 10.36
CA LEU A 196 -10.89 -3.35 10.76
C LEU A 196 -11.14 -3.36 12.27
N GLY A 197 -10.99 -4.51 12.94
CA GLY A 197 -11.06 -4.64 14.40
C GLY A 197 -9.95 -3.89 15.13
N GLU A 198 -8.75 -3.84 14.54
CA GLU A 198 -7.62 -3.07 15.08
C GLU A 198 -7.66 -1.59 14.71
N LEU A 199 -8.11 -1.27 13.49
CA LEU A 199 -8.09 0.09 12.97
C LEU A 199 -9.22 0.96 13.51
N LYS A 200 -10.42 0.40 13.70
CA LYS A 200 -11.57 1.13 14.26
C LYS A 200 -11.30 1.79 15.61
N PRO A 201 -10.69 1.11 16.61
CA PRO A 201 -10.34 1.76 17.88
C PRO A 201 -9.17 2.74 17.76
N ALA A 202 -8.33 2.62 16.72
CA ALA A 202 -7.21 3.52 16.48
C ALA A 202 -7.64 4.88 15.87
N LEU A 203 -8.75 4.93 15.13
CA LEU A 203 -9.22 6.13 14.42
C LEU A 203 -10.48 6.73 15.04
N ASN A 204 -10.75 8.00 14.74
CA ASN A 204 -12.07 8.57 15.01
C ASN A 204 -13.13 7.93 14.09
N PRO A 205 -14.36 7.65 14.57
CA PRO A 205 -15.38 6.95 13.80
C PRO A 205 -15.71 7.61 12.45
N ASP A 206 -15.71 8.94 12.40
CA ASP A 206 -16.04 9.71 11.19
C ASP A 206 -14.90 9.72 10.15
N MET A 207 -13.71 9.28 10.55
CA MET A 207 -12.51 9.28 9.71
C MET A 207 -12.35 7.98 8.93
N LEU A 208 -13.11 6.92 9.25
CA LEU A 208 -13.01 5.64 8.55
C LEU A 208 -14.26 5.38 7.68
N ARG A 209 -14.07 5.37 6.37
CA ARG A 209 -15.07 4.89 5.41
C ARG A 209 -14.71 3.48 4.96
N VAL A 210 -15.68 2.58 4.99
CA VAL A 210 -15.50 1.19 4.56
C VAL A 210 -16.53 0.86 3.48
N GLN A 211 -16.05 0.34 2.37
CA GLN A 211 -16.83 -0.16 1.25
C GLN A 211 -16.60 -1.67 1.10
N TYR A 212 -17.68 -2.44 1.06
CA TYR A 212 -17.61 -3.86 0.75
C TYR A 212 -18.29 -4.11 -0.59
N VAL A 213 -17.60 -4.80 -1.50
CA VAL A 213 -18.12 -5.12 -2.84
C VAL A 213 -18.19 -6.64 -3.01
N PRO A 214 -19.36 -7.28 -2.78
CA PRO A 214 -19.44 -8.73 -2.60
C PRO A 214 -18.87 -9.58 -3.73
N ASN A 215 -19.03 -9.13 -4.98
CA ASN A 215 -18.63 -9.89 -6.15
C ASN A 215 -17.29 -9.44 -6.75
N TYR A 216 -16.53 -8.60 -6.03
CA TYR A 216 -15.20 -8.20 -6.48
C TYR A 216 -14.19 -9.23 -6.02
N ALA A 217 -13.49 -9.80 -7.00
CA ALA A 217 -12.21 -10.43 -6.78
C ALA A 217 -11.14 -9.36 -6.61
N HIS A 218 -9.95 -9.77 -6.19
CA HIS A 218 -8.78 -8.89 -6.01
C HIS A 218 -8.71 -7.90 -7.20
N TYR A 219 -8.57 -8.38 -8.42
CA TYR A 219 -8.30 -7.52 -9.58
C TYR A 219 -9.38 -6.53 -9.99
N ASP A 220 -10.62 -6.75 -9.57
CA ASP A 220 -11.74 -5.94 -10.02
C ASP A 220 -11.60 -4.48 -9.56
N PHE A 221 -10.81 -4.20 -8.51
CA PHE A 221 -10.53 -2.83 -8.05
C PHE A 221 -9.69 -1.99 -9.02
N ILE A 222 -8.94 -2.60 -9.95
CA ILE A 222 -8.19 -1.89 -11.00
C ILE A 222 -8.73 -2.20 -12.39
N MET A 223 -9.01 -3.48 -12.66
CA MET A 223 -9.35 -3.96 -14.00
C MET A 223 -10.85 -4.13 -14.23
N GLY A 224 -11.67 -4.08 -13.18
CA GLY A 224 -13.12 -4.22 -13.31
C GLY A 224 -13.68 -3.13 -14.24
N LEU A 225 -14.34 -3.53 -15.33
CA LEU A 225 -14.94 -2.59 -16.28
C LEU A 225 -16.04 -1.71 -15.63
N ASN A 226 -16.57 -2.15 -14.49
CA ASN A 226 -17.54 -1.43 -13.67
C ASN A 226 -16.94 -0.77 -12.41
N ALA A 227 -15.61 -0.80 -12.24
CA ALA A 227 -14.93 -0.22 -11.08
C ALA A 227 -15.15 1.29 -10.99
N ASN A 228 -15.23 1.97 -12.13
CA ASN A 228 -15.58 3.38 -12.22
C ASN A 228 -16.92 3.71 -11.54
N HIS A 229 -17.92 2.84 -11.69
CA HIS A 229 -19.25 3.04 -11.12
C HIS A 229 -19.34 2.54 -9.68
N LEU A 230 -18.81 1.34 -9.40
CA LEU A 230 -19.01 0.68 -8.11
C LEU A 230 -18.00 1.10 -7.05
N VAL A 231 -16.75 1.37 -7.43
CA VAL A 231 -15.66 1.68 -6.49
C VAL A 231 -15.26 3.14 -6.57
N TYR A 232 -14.88 3.62 -7.76
CA TYR A 232 -14.28 4.94 -7.91
C TYR A 232 -15.26 6.07 -7.60
N THR A 233 -16.57 5.89 -7.85
CA THR A 233 -17.59 6.86 -7.43
C THR A 233 -17.54 7.14 -5.93
N GLN A 234 -17.45 6.11 -5.09
CA GLN A 234 -17.44 6.25 -3.63
C GLN A 234 -16.10 6.82 -3.15
N LEU A 235 -15.00 6.39 -3.77
CA LEU A 235 -13.67 6.94 -3.53
C LEU A 235 -13.62 8.44 -3.81
N ILE A 236 -14.11 8.86 -4.97
CA ILE A 236 -14.10 10.27 -5.38
C ILE A 236 -15.00 11.09 -4.46
N ALA A 237 -16.18 10.60 -4.10
CA ALA A 237 -17.05 11.26 -3.13
C ALA A 237 -16.40 11.41 -1.74
N PHE A 238 -15.50 10.49 -1.37
CA PHE A 238 -14.69 10.60 -0.16
C PHE A 238 -13.55 11.63 -0.30
N LEU A 239 -12.95 11.75 -1.48
CA LEU A 239 -11.84 12.66 -1.76
C LEU A 239 -12.26 14.11 -2.01
N ASP A 240 -13.39 14.34 -2.68
CA ASP A 240 -13.83 15.68 -3.12
C ASP A 240 -13.91 16.70 -1.97
N PRO A 241 -14.39 16.36 -0.75
CA PRO A 241 -14.39 17.30 0.38
C PRO A 241 -13.02 17.62 0.97
N LEU A 242 -11.96 16.89 0.57
CA LEU A 242 -10.60 17.01 1.11
C LEU A 242 -9.64 17.75 0.16
N LYS A 243 -10.13 18.16 -1.02
CA LYS A 243 -9.40 18.97 -2.00
C LYS A 243 -9.07 20.38 -1.48
#